data_AF-A0A4R6ZRE9-F1
#
_entry.id   AF-A0A4R6ZRE9-F1
#
_cell.length_a   1.000
_cell.length_b   1.000
_cell.length_c   1.000
_cell.angle_alpha   90.00
_cell.angle_beta   90.00
_cell.angle_gamma   90.00
#
_symmetry.space_group_name_H-M   'P 1'
#
loop_
_entity.id
_entity.type
_entity.pdbx_description
1 polymer ?
#
loop_
_entity_poly.entity_id
_entity_poly.type
_entity_poly.pdbx_seq_one_letter_code
_entity_poly.pdbx_strand_id
1 'polypeptide(L)'
;MALRNIPITVDLNRTVRSNQELWGRVGDNMLLTLNVNVIDTSNSINKVVDLTGLKLYFTLVYPDGTYFRDSLGVVNRNDKEGTFDYTLATNCFAQAGEFECHFRIEQGTTTVLRSGTRDFTLTVDADPLQGNIEMDNFASDIDQLNADIQAAIAESQAQLNDALEDLAVASTNVDAAVVKANEVIAAINANQVVKTADTANWQKAKITADTGAAKAPPDVTTLAEIIEQGSFYMNSTAVAKLTDAPVVGTGAFRLENYKLVTGTAIEQHARYFSPSNAAANRHFFRYVGATASPWREYENTVGSQAKADAAQAAAITYTGTALNAFAPYVQLFKGAAYFLDTNTYTFPSEALKIGLYIDVSRYTPGTGALDYGFRTIFIPRETLVENSGKAIWESMVGTDGAKKIFYGTSASIRGHADNGASPNNGWCIRRIGYR
;
A
#
# COMPACT_ATOMS: atom_id res chain seq x y z
N MET A 1 0.99 57.32 12.97
CA MET A 1 0.75 58.77 13.08
C MET A 1 0.70 59.06 14.57
N ALA A 2 1.64 59.84 15.11
CA ALA A 2 1.65 60.17 16.53
C ALA A 2 0.43 61.03 16.87
N LEU A 3 -0.27 60.72 17.96
CA LEU A 3 -1.49 61.42 18.35
C LEU A 3 -1.19 62.69 19.15
N ARG A 4 -0.02 62.77 19.80
CA ARG A 4 0.39 63.92 20.62
C ARG A 4 1.81 64.35 20.26
N ASN A 5 1.95 65.61 19.85
CA ASN A 5 3.23 66.24 19.56
C ASN A 5 3.50 67.33 20.60
N ILE A 6 4.60 67.22 21.34
CA ILE A 6 4.95 68.14 22.43
C ILE A 6 6.26 68.86 22.09
N PRO A 7 6.27 70.20 21.99
CA PRO A 7 7.51 70.94 21.82
C PRO A 7 8.35 70.92 23.10
N ILE A 8 9.62 70.55 22.97
CA ILE A 8 10.58 70.54 24.07
C ILE A 8 11.86 71.27 23.65
N THR A 9 12.37 72.13 24.52
CA THR A 9 13.66 72.81 24.31
C THR A 9 14.69 72.29 25.29
N VAL A 10 15.83 71.86 24.78
CA VAL A 10 16.92 71.28 25.57
C VAL A 10 18.20 72.09 25.37
N ASP A 11 18.93 72.30 26.47
CA ASP A 11 20.11 73.16 26.51
C ASP A 11 21.37 72.33 26.80
N LEU A 12 22.42 72.52 26.00
CA LEU A 12 23.71 71.84 26.19
C LEU A 12 24.44 72.28 27.46
N ASN A 13 24.21 73.51 27.94
CA ASN A 13 24.83 74.01 29.18
C ASN A 13 24.01 73.71 30.43
N ARG A 14 22.96 72.89 30.28
CA ARG A 14 22.07 72.46 31.37
C ARG A 14 21.38 73.59 32.13
N THR A 15 21.18 74.74 31.49
CA THR A 15 20.40 75.86 32.03
C THR A 15 18.94 75.45 32.22
N VAL A 16 18.29 75.93 33.29
CA VAL A 16 16.87 75.63 33.58
C VAL A 16 15.99 76.14 32.44
N ARG A 17 15.15 75.26 31.88
CA ARG A 17 14.12 75.60 30.89
C ARG A 17 12.79 75.01 31.34
N SER A 18 11.73 75.80 31.21
CA SER A 18 10.36 75.33 31.43
C SER A 18 9.90 74.60 30.18
N ASN A 19 9.80 73.28 30.27
CA ASN A 19 9.22 72.42 29.23
C ASN A 19 7.79 72.04 29.62
N GLN A 20 6.97 71.67 28.63
CA GLN A 20 5.65 71.10 28.91
C GLN A 20 5.79 69.77 29.63
N GLU A 21 4.83 69.48 30.51
CA GLU A 21 4.79 68.22 31.25
C GLU A 21 4.54 67.04 30.31
N LEU A 22 5.38 66.01 30.44
CA LEU A 22 5.26 64.77 29.67
C LEU A 22 4.53 63.74 30.52
N TRP A 23 3.39 63.27 30.04
CA TRP A 23 2.58 62.28 30.75
C TRP A 23 2.09 61.17 29.82
N GLY A 24 2.05 59.95 30.36
CA GLY A 24 1.47 58.77 29.72
C GLY A 24 0.93 57.75 30.73
N ARG A 25 0.45 56.61 30.24
CA ARG A 25 0.06 55.45 31.05
C ARG A 25 0.85 54.23 30.66
N VAL A 26 0.94 53.27 31.57
CA VAL A 26 1.60 52.01 31.27
C VAL A 26 0.91 51.30 30.09
N GLY A 27 1.70 50.85 29.12
CA GLY A 27 1.20 50.19 27.91
C GLY A 27 0.92 51.14 26.74
N ASP A 28 1.06 52.46 26.94
CA ASP A 28 1.03 53.42 25.84
C ASP A 28 2.11 53.07 24.79
N ASN A 29 1.71 53.04 23.52
CA ASN A 29 2.56 52.60 22.44
C ASN A 29 2.60 53.61 21.29
N MET A 30 3.75 54.26 21.09
CA MET A 30 4.03 55.17 19.96
C MET A 30 3.00 56.32 19.80
N LEU A 31 2.42 56.78 20.92
CA LEU A 31 1.41 57.85 20.92
C LEU A 31 1.98 59.25 21.15
N LEU A 32 3.17 59.36 21.75
CA LEU A 32 3.81 60.62 22.14
C LEU A 32 5.10 60.88 21.36
N THR A 33 5.15 62.01 20.65
CA THR A 33 6.34 62.51 19.97
C THR A 33 6.74 63.87 20.52
N LEU A 34 8.04 64.04 20.76
CA LEU A 34 8.66 65.29 21.22
C LEU A 34 9.24 66.02 20.01
N ASN A 35 8.85 67.27 19.77
CA ASN A 35 9.51 68.15 18.81
C ASN A 35 10.64 68.87 19.53
N VAL A 36 11.86 68.35 19.40
CA VAL A 36 13.02 68.76 20.19
C VAL A 36 13.75 69.89 19.48
N ASN A 37 14.03 70.96 20.21
CA ASN A 37 14.92 72.04 19.80
C ASN A 37 16.15 72.10 20.72
N VAL A 38 17.35 71.94 20.15
CA VAL A 38 18.62 71.95 20.87
C VAL A 38 19.28 73.32 20.74
N ILE A 39 19.55 73.94 21.89
CA ILE A 39 20.20 75.25 21.97
C ILE A 39 21.46 75.24 22.84
N ASP A 40 22.32 76.21 22.63
CA ASP A 40 23.51 76.50 23.43
C ASP A 40 23.45 77.95 23.94
N THR A 41 23.38 78.12 25.26
CA THR A 41 23.34 79.44 25.91
C THR A 41 24.62 79.87 26.60
N SER A 42 25.77 79.29 26.24
CA SER A 42 27.08 79.60 26.84
C SER A 42 27.46 81.10 26.80
N ASN A 43 26.86 81.88 25.88
CA ASN A 43 27.10 83.32 25.73
C ASN A 43 25.83 84.18 25.88
N SER A 44 24.81 83.70 26.63
CA SER A 44 23.54 84.41 26.90
C SER A 44 22.66 84.74 25.67
N ILE A 45 22.95 84.16 24.51
CA ILE A 45 22.11 84.16 23.31
C ILE A 45 21.69 82.70 23.07
N ASN A 46 20.41 82.46 22.77
CA ASN A 46 19.92 81.13 22.38
C ASN A 46 20.49 80.77 21.00
N LYS A 47 21.73 80.27 20.96
CA LYS A 47 22.39 79.89 19.72
C LYS A 47 21.87 78.52 19.29
N VAL A 48 21.48 78.43 18.03
CA VAL A 48 21.16 77.17 17.36
C VAL A 48 22.38 76.25 17.35
N VAL A 49 22.18 74.98 17.68
CA VAL A 49 23.23 73.96 17.70
C VAL A 49 23.21 73.17 16.39
N ASP A 50 24.33 73.13 15.67
CA ASP A 50 24.47 72.26 14.49
C ASP A 50 24.74 70.81 14.93
N LEU A 51 23.83 69.90 14.57
CA LEU A 51 23.86 68.49 14.93
C LEU A 51 24.48 67.61 13.83
N THR A 52 25.03 68.20 12.77
CA THR A 52 25.56 67.46 11.60
C THR A 52 26.65 66.47 12.03
N GLY A 53 26.44 65.19 11.73
CA GLY A 53 27.39 64.12 12.07
C GLY A 53 27.39 63.69 13.54
N LEU A 54 26.49 64.23 14.36
CA LEU A 54 26.31 63.83 15.77
C LEU A 54 25.26 62.73 15.91
N LYS A 55 25.51 61.80 16.84
CA LYS A 55 24.55 60.77 17.25
C LYS A 55 23.74 61.24 18.45
N LEU A 56 22.44 61.06 18.37
CA LEU A 56 21.47 61.47 19.38
C LEU A 56 20.87 60.23 20.03
N TYR A 57 20.80 60.24 21.36
CA TYR A 57 20.15 59.20 22.12
C TYR A 57 19.23 59.81 23.16
N PHE A 58 17.99 59.40 23.17
CA PHE A 58 17.14 59.57 24.35
C PHE A 58 17.61 58.61 25.43
N THR A 59 17.63 59.09 26.68
CA THR A 59 17.95 58.29 27.85
C THR A 59 16.92 58.55 28.93
N LEU A 60 16.42 57.50 29.54
CA LEU A 60 15.50 57.51 30.68
C LEU A 60 16.09 56.61 31.78
N VAL A 61 16.01 57.06 33.03
CA VAL A 61 16.44 56.27 34.19
C VAL A 61 15.21 55.79 34.96
N TYR A 62 15.12 54.48 35.19
CA TYR A 62 14.07 53.87 36.00
C TYR A 62 14.36 54.07 37.50
N PRO A 63 13.34 54.06 38.37
CA PRO A 63 13.51 54.17 39.82
C PRO A 63 14.43 53.13 40.45
N ASP A 64 14.61 51.96 39.81
CA ASP A 64 15.52 50.90 40.26
C ASP A 64 17.00 51.14 39.88
N GLY A 65 17.29 52.25 39.18
CA GLY A 65 18.62 52.64 38.72
C GLY A 65 19.04 52.01 37.38
N THR A 66 18.20 51.16 36.77
CA THR A 66 18.40 50.74 35.39
C THR A 66 18.08 51.89 34.43
N TYR A 67 18.59 51.84 33.20
CA TYR A 67 18.34 52.90 32.23
C TYR A 67 17.92 52.35 30.87
N PHE A 68 17.00 53.06 30.23
CA PHE A 68 16.63 52.87 28.84
C PHE A 68 17.37 53.89 27.99
N ARG A 69 17.91 53.44 26.85
CA ARG A 69 18.61 54.30 25.90
C ARG A 69 18.21 53.95 24.48
N ASP A 70 17.82 54.95 23.72
CA ASP A 70 17.32 54.75 22.36
C ASP A 70 17.75 55.86 21.41
N SER A 71 18.11 55.48 20.18
CA SER A 71 18.38 56.38 19.07
C SER A 71 17.45 56.18 17.87
N LEU A 72 16.67 55.09 17.86
CA LEU A 72 15.80 54.73 16.74
C LEU A 72 14.54 55.59 16.69
N GLY A 73 14.09 56.13 17.83
CA GLY A 73 12.95 57.04 17.86
C GLY A 73 13.22 58.44 17.31
N VAL A 74 14.48 58.79 16.99
CA VAL A 74 14.86 60.11 16.45
C VAL A 74 14.62 60.18 14.94
N VAL A 75 13.69 61.02 14.51
CA VAL A 75 13.26 61.18 13.10
C VAL A 75 13.12 62.68 12.73
N ASN A 76 12.86 62.97 11.45
CA ASN A 76 12.64 64.34 10.94
C ASN A 76 13.73 65.35 11.36
N ARG A 77 14.99 64.93 11.35
CA ARG A 77 16.11 65.76 11.77
C ARG A 77 16.35 66.94 10.81
N ASN A 78 16.44 68.14 11.36
CA ASN A 78 17.06 69.29 10.71
C ASN A 78 18.34 69.66 11.47
N ASP A 79 19.43 69.00 11.11
CA ASP A 79 20.70 69.08 11.83
C ASP A 79 21.25 70.52 11.88
N LYS A 80 21.07 71.31 10.82
CA LYS A 80 21.57 72.70 10.78
C LYS A 80 20.78 73.65 11.69
N GLU A 81 19.53 73.33 11.94
CA GLU A 81 18.65 74.11 12.82
C GLU A 81 18.57 73.54 14.24
N GLY A 82 19.28 72.45 14.54
CA GLY A 82 19.29 71.86 15.87
C GLY A 82 17.97 71.24 16.29
N THR A 83 17.10 70.87 15.33
CA THR A 83 15.77 70.34 15.61
C THR A 83 15.58 68.91 15.13
N PHE A 84 14.77 68.14 15.84
CA PHE A 84 14.39 66.78 15.46
C PHE A 84 13.12 66.34 16.21
N ASP A 85 12.48 65.28 15.71
CA ASP A 85 11.36 64.64 16.40
C ASP A 85 11.86 63.39 17.13
N TYR A 86 11.37 63.14 18.35
CA TYR A 86 11.62 61.90 19.08
C TYR A 86 10.32 61.25 19.51
N THR A 87 10.02 60.06 19.01
CA THR A 87 8.84 59.29 19.45
C THR A 87 9.22 58.37 20.61
N LEU A 88 8.53 58.49 21.74
CA LEU A 88 8.78 57.65 22.90
C LEU A 88 8.47 56.19 22.58
N ALA A 89 9.43 55.30 22.86
CA ALA A 89 9.28 53.86 22.70
C ALA A 89 8.33 53.28 23.75
N THR A 90 7.69 52.14 23.47
CA THR A 90 6.81 51.42 24.41
C THR A 90 7.50 51.14 25.74
N ASN A 91 8.80 50.88 25.72
CA ASN A 91 9.59 50.63 26.93
C ASN A 91 9.60 51.83 27.88
N CYS A 92 9.51 53.08 27.40
CA CYS A 92 9.39 54.26 28.26
C CYS A 92 8.11 54.27 29.10
N PHE A 93 7.12 53.46 28.73
CA PHE A 93 5.83 53.29 29.40
C PHE A 93 5.67 51.88 29.99
N ALA A 94 6.77 51.16 30.24
CA ALA A 94 6.69 49.79 30.78
C ALA A 94 6.35 49.75 32.28
N GLN A 95 6.65 50.83 33.01
CA GLN A 95 6.49 50.93 34.46
C GLN A 95 5.84 52.27 34.82
N ALA A 96 4.98 52.26 35.85
CA ALA A 96 4.42 53.48 36.42
C ALA A 96 5.44 54.18 37.33
N GLY A 97 5.50 55.51 37.26
CA GLY A 97 6.41 56.33 38.05
C GLY A 97 6.80 57.62 37.36
N GLU A 98 7.59 58.44 38.07
CA GLU A 98 8.25 59.61 37.51
C GLU A 98 9.68 59.24 37.09
N PHE A 99 10.04 59.61 35.86
CA PHE A 99 11.31 59.25 35.24
C PHE A 99 12.08 60.48 34.79
N GLU A 100 13.35 60.55 35.17
CA GLU A 100 14.29 61.56 34.66
C GLU A 100 14.78 61.16 33.27
N CYS A 101 14.61 62.08 32.33
CA CYS A 101 14.90 61.89 30.92
C CYS A 101 15.85 62.96 30.40
N HIS A 102 16.77 62.62 29.51
CA HIS A 102 17.58 63.59 28.78
C HIS A 102 17.99 63.07 27.42
N PHE A 103 18.39 63.98 26.53
CA PHE A 103 19.10 63.62 25.31
C PHE A 103 20.61 63.65 25.52
N ARG A 104 21.28 62.59 25.08
CA ARG A 104 22.72 62.46 25.02
C ARG A 104 23.18 62.62 23.58
N ILE A 105 24.19 63.46 23.39
CA ILE A 105 24.80 63.77 22.10
C ILE A 105 26.22 63.23 22.10
N GLU A 106 26.56 62.47 21.06
CA GLU A 106 27.86 61.82 20.91
C GLU A 106 28.51 62.17 19.57
N GLN A 107 29.82 62.47 19.62
CA GLN A 107 30.66 62.77 18.45
C GLN A 107 31.84 61.80 18.38
N GLY A 108 32.12 61.30 17.17
CA GLY A 108 33.24 60.38 16.90
C GLY A 108 32.86 58.90 16.94
N THR A 109 33.69 58.05 16.34
CA THR A 109 33.47 56.59 16.23
C THR A 109 34.41 55.79 17.12
N THR A 110 35.67 56.22 17.26
CA THR A 110 36.71 55.49 18.04
C THR A 110 36.93 56.10 19.42
N THR A 111 36.99 57.44 19.53
CA THR A 111 36.95 58.16 20.81
C THR A 111 35.66 58.98 20.85
N VAL A 112 34.72 58.56 21.70
CA VAL A 112 33.39 59.17 21.75
C VAL A 112 33.38 60.33 22.74
N LEU A 113 33.38 61.56 22.22
CA LEU A 113 33.06 62.75 23.02
C LEU A 113 31.56 62.74 23.28
N ARG A 114 31.16 62.92 24.55
CA ARG A 114 29.76 62.84 24.97
C ARG A 114 29.36 64.04 25.79
N SER A 115 28.17 64.57 25.53
CA SER A 115 27.51 65.54 26.38
C SER A 115 26.04 65.16 26.57
N GLY A 116 25.50 65.44 27.74
CA GLY A 116 24.08 65.26 28.05
C GLY A 116 23.42 66.61 28.18
N THR A 117 22.26 66.77 27.55
CA THR A 117 21.34 67.89 27.78
C THR A 117 20.82 67.87 29.22
N ARG A 118 20.13 68.95 29.61
CA ARG A 118 19.44 68.98 30.90
C ARG A 118 18.35 67.92 30.99
N ASP A 119 18.16 67.38 32.19
CA ASP A 119 17.06 66.47 32.49
C ASP A 119 15.69 67.16 32.46
N PHE A 120 14.68 66.40 32.02
CA PHE A 120 13.26 66.70 32.08
C PHE A 120 12.49 65.45 32.52
N THR A 121 11.27 65.62 33.03
CA THR A 121 10.52 64.52 33.65
C THR A 121 9.46 63.94 32.72
N LEU A 122 9.34 62.62 32.71
CA LEU A 122 8.20 61.87 32.17
C LEU A 122 7.46 61.20 33.32
N THR A 123 6.16 61.46 33.45
CA THR A 123 5.29 60.81 34.44
C THR A 123 4.44 59.75 33.76
N VAL A 124 4.48 58.52 34.25
CA VAL A 124 3.67 57.40 33.75
C VAL A 124 2.74 56.91 34.85
N ASP A 125 1.44 57.02 34.63
CA ASP A 125 0.43 56.50 35.53
C ASP A 125 0.25 54.99 35.35
N ALA A 126 -0.10 54.28 36.42
CA ALA A 126 -0.44 52.86 36.36
C ALA A 126 -1.71 52.64 35.52
N ASP A 127 -1.69 51.61 34.67
CA ASP A 127 -2.91 51.13 34.03
C ASP A 127 -3.72 50.31 35.06
N PRO A 128 -5.04 50.53 35.23
CA PRO A 128 -5.87 49.73 36.13
C PRO A 128 -5.91 48.23 35.84
N LEU A 129 -5.43 47.77 34.68
CA LEU A 129 -5.28 46.35 34.33
C LEU A 129 -3.91 45.77 34.72
N GLN A 130 -2.94 46.61 35.09
CA GLN A 130 -1.59 46.18 35.38
C GLN A 130 -1.47 45.64 36.82
N GLY A 131 -1.06 44.38 36.95
CA GLY A 131 -1.03 43.64 38.22
C GLY A 131 -2.18 42.64 38.41
N ASN A 132 -3.14 42.61 37.47
CA ASN A 132 -4.30 41.69 37.46
C ASN A 132 -4.17 40.55 36.44
N ILE A 133 -2.95 40.19 36.04
CA ILE A 133 -2.74 38.98 35.22
C ILE A 133 -2.81 37.79 36.19
N GLU A 134 -3.83 36.94 36.08
CA GLU A 134 -3.81 35.61 36.70
C GLU A 134 -2.56 34.87 36.19
N MET A 135 -1.58 34.69 37.08
CA MET A 135 -0.39 33.90 36.78
C MET A 135 -0.81 32.42 36.84
N ASP A 136 -1.23 31.85 35.72
CA ASP A 136 -1.35 30.40 35.63
C ASP A 136 0.02 29.79 35.96
N ASN A 137 0.01 28.78 36.83
CA ASN A 137 1.16 28.35 37.61
C ASN A 137 2.27 27.74 36.72
N PHE A 138 3.21 28.55 36.23
CA PHE A 138 4.35 28.15 35.38
C PHE A 138 5.21 27.01 35.95
N ALA A 139 5.10 26.74 37.26
CA ALA A 139 5.71 25.56 37.87
C ALA A 139 5.22 24.25 37.23
N SER A 140 3.91 24.16 36.90
CA SER A 140 3.32 22.97 36.29
C SER A 140 3.84 22.72 34.87
N ASP A 141 4.02 23.77 34.08
CA ASP A 141 4.53 23.65 32.71
C ASP A 141 6.02 23.27 32.68
N ILE A 142 6.79 23.77 33.65
CA ILE A 142 8.20 23.38 33.84
C ILE A 142 8.29 21.92 34.28
N ASP A 143 7.43 21.47 35.19
CA ASP A 143 7.37 20.07 35.63
C ASP A 143 6.98 19.15 34.47
N GLN A 144 6.03 19.56 33.64
CA GLN A 144 5.64 18.82 32.44
C GLN A 144 6.78 18.74 31.43
N LEU A 145 7.46 19.86 31.15
CA LEU A 145 8.62 19.88 30.26
C LEU A 145 9.74 18.96 30.76
N ASN A 146 10.00 18.96 32.07
CA ASN A 146 10.98 18.06 32.68
C ASN A 146 10.57 16.60 32.51
N ALA A 147 9.29 16.26 32.68
CA ALA A 147 8.78 14.92 32.45
C ALA A 147 8.95 14.48 30.99
N ASP A 148 8.65 15.35 30.03
CA ASP A 148 8.78 15.08 28.60
C ASP A 148 10.25 14.88 28.20
N ILE A 149 11.16 15.71 28.74
CA ILE A 149 12.61 15.55 28.53
C ILE A 149 13.10 14.22 29.08
N GLN A 150 12.68 13.82 30.29
CA GLN A 150 13.06 12.54 30.88
C GLN A 150 12.54 11.36 30.06
N ALA A 151 11.30 11.44 29.54
CA ALA A 151 10.73 10.42 28.67
C ALA A 151 11.50 10.28 27.35
N ALA A 152 11.83 11.40 26.70
CA ALA A 152 12.60 11.40 25.45
C ALA A 152 14.03 10.85 25.65
N ILE A 153 14.67 11.15 26.78
CA ILE A 153 15.98 10.59 27.16
C ILE A 153 15.86 9.07 27.35
N ALA A 154 14.84 8.59 28.05
CA ALA A 154 14.62 7.16 28.27
C ALA A 154 14.38 6.40 26.95
N GLU A 155 13.60 6.98 26.04
CA GLU A 155 13.38 6.41 24.69
C GLU A 155 14.69 6.34 23.89
N SER A 156 15.46 7.43 23.88
CA SER A 156 16.76 7.47 23.19
C SER A 156 17.74 6.44 23.76
N GLN A 157 17.74 6.23 25.08
CA GLN A 157 18.55 5.21 25.74
C GLN A 157 18.13 3.79 25.37
N ALA A 158 16.83 3.53 25.27
CA ALA A 158 16.32 2.22 24.84
C ALA A 158 16.77 1.92 23.40
N GLN A 159 16.58 2.87 22.48
CA GLN A 159 17.01 2.72 21.08
C GLN A 159 18.52 2.49 20.95
N LEU A 160 19.34 3.17 21.76
CA LEU A 160 20.78 2.97 21.79
C LEU A 160 21.17 1.58 22.30
N ASN A 161 20.46 1.06 23.31
CA ASN A 161 20.71 -0.28 23.85
C ASN A 161 20.36 -1.36 22.83
N ASP A 162 19.22 -1.23 22.13
CA ASP A 162 18.82 -2.15 21.06
C ASP A 162 19.87 -2.17 19.94
N ALA A 163 20.34 -0.99 19.51
CA ALA A 163 21.39 -0.87 18.50
C ALA A 163 22.73 -1.48 18.94
N LEU A 164 23.07 -1.38 20.23
CA LEU A 164 24.26 -2.02 20.80
C LEU A 164 24.14 -3.55 20.80
N GLU A 165 22.95 -4.08 21.08
CA GLU A 165 22.69 -5.52 21.02
C GLU A 165 22.79 -6.05 19.58
N ASP A 166 22.16 -5.36 18.62
CA ASP A 166 22.24 -5.69 17.20
C ASP A 166 23.69 -5.69 16.69
N LEU A 167 24.48 -4.69 17.11
CA LEU A 167 25.90 -4.59 16.76
C LEU A 167 26.71 -5.77 17.34
N ALA A 168 26.43 -6.20 18.57
CA ALA A 168 27.08 -7.34 19.19
C ALA A 168 26.78 -8.65 18.44
N VAL A 169 25.53 -8.84 18.01
CA VAL A 169 25.12 -9.99 17.17
C VAL A 169 25.84 -9.95 15.81
N ALA A 170 25.86 -8.79 15.15
CA ALA A 170 26.54 -8.63 13.87
C ALA A 170 28.05 -8.93 13.98
N SER A 171 28.71 -8.43 15.03
CA SER A 171 30.13 -8.73 15.30
C SER A 171 30.38 -10.22 15.44
N THR A 172 29.55 -10.92 16.22
CA THR A 172 29.65 -12.38 16.42
C THR A 172 29.50 -13.15 15.10
N ASN A 173 28.58 -12.72 14.24
CA ASN A 173 28.38 -13.33 12.92
C ASN A 173 29.58 -13.11 11.99
N VAL A 174 30.19 -11.93 12.02
CA VAL A 174 31.42 -11.64 11.28
C VAL A 174 32.56 -12.52 11.76
N ASP A 175 32.75 -12.66 13.07
CA ASP A 175 33.79 -13.54 13.64
C ASP A 175 33.60 -15.00 13.19
N ALA A 176 32.36 -15.49 13.23
CA ALA A 176 32.04 -16.84 12.75
C ALA A 176 32.29 -17.01 11.23
N ALA A 177 32.00 -15.98 10.43
CA ALA A 177 32.27 -16.00 9.00
C ALA A 177 33.78 -15.98 8.70
N VAL A 178 34.56 -15.22 9.47
CA VAL A 178 36.02 -15.18 9.37
C VAL A 178 36.62 -16.55 9.71
N VAL A 179 36.13 -17.21 10.76
CA VAL A 179 36.56 -18.59 11.10
C VAL A 179 36.31 -19.54 9.93
N LYS A 180 35.09 -19.55 9.37
CA LYS A 180 34.76 -20.40 8.21
C LYS A 180 35.60 -20.08 6.98
N ALA A 181 35.84 -18.79 6.70
CA ALA A 181 36.67 -18.38 5.59
C ALA A 181 38.12 -18.89 5.77
N ASN A 182 38.66 -18.79 6.98
CA ASN A 182 39.99 -19.32 7.30
C ASN A 182 40.06 -20.85 7.21
N GLU A 183 39.02 -21.57 7.62
CA GLU A 183 38.92 -23.03 7.43
C GLU A 183 38.94 -23.40 5.94
N VAL A 184 38.20 -22.67 5.10
CA VAL A 184 38.18 -22.87 3.64
C VAL A 184 39.55 -22.55 3.03
N ILE A 185 40.19 -21.45 3.43
CA ILE A 185 41.54 -21.08 2.98
C ILE A 185 42.55 -22.17 3.40
N ALA A 186 42.46 -22.66 4.63
CA ALA A 186 43.30 -23.76 5.12
C ALA A 186 43.06 -25.04 4.30
N ALA A 187 41.82 -25.37 3.99
CA ALA A 187 41.47 -26.49 3.12
C ALA A 187 42.02 -26.31 1.69
N ILE A 188 41.98 -25.10 1.12
CA ILE A 188 42.60 -24.77 -0.17
C ILE A 188 44.11 -24.96 -0.12
N ASN A 189 44.78 -24.38 0.87
CA ASN A 189 46.23 -24.47 1.04
C ASN A 189 46.69 -25.92 1.32
N ALA A 190 45.87 -26.70 2.02
CA ALA A 190 46.08 -28.12 2.26
C ALA A 190 45.70 -29.02 1.06
N ASN A 191 45.22 -28.44 -0.06
CA ASN A 191 44.67 -29.17 -1.22
C ASN A 191 43.55 -30.17 -0.86
N GLN A 192 42.70 -29.83 0.10
CA GLN A 192 41.48 -30.59 0.43
C GLN A 192 40.28 -30.19 -0.45
N VAL A 193 40.42 -29.15 -1.28
CA VAL A 193 39.60 -28.98 -2.50
C VAL A 193 40.24 -29.82 -3.61
N VAL A 194 39.48 -30.80 -4.09
CA VAL A 194 39.94 -31.99 -4.84
C VAL A 194 40.93 -31.67 -5.98
N LYS A 195 42.17 -32.19 -5.88
CA LYS A 195 43.07 -32.33 -7.03
C LYS A 195 42.49 -33.34 -8.02
N THR A 196 42.66 -33.13 -9.33
CA THR A 196 42.28 -34.07 -10.40
C THR A 196 42.82 -35.50 -10.21
N ALA A 197 43.86 -35.66 -9.37
CA ALA A 197 44.47 -36.94 -9.04
C ALA A 197 43.71 -37.77 -7.97
N ASP A 198 42.87 -37.17 -7.13
CA ASP A 198 42.17 -37.84 -6.03
C ASP A 198 40.69 -38.08 -6.35
N THR A 199 40.45 -39.10 -7.18
CA THR A 199 39.15 -39.49 -7.77
C THR A 199 38.26 -40.35 -6.87
N ALA A 200 38.54 -40.43 -5.56
CA ALA A 200 37.86 -41.36 -4.63
C ALA A 200 36.33 -41.15 -4.52
N ASN A 201 35.82 -39.97 -4.87
CA ASN A 201 34.39 -39.62 -4.89
C ASN A 201 33.85 -39.24 -6.28
N TRP A 202 34.61 -39.49 -7.35
CA TRP A 202 34.04 -39.47 -8.70
C TRP A 202 33.33 -40.79 -8.97
N GLN A 203 32.51 -40.83 -10.02
CA GLN A 203 31.72 -41.99 -10.42
C GLN A 203 32.57 -43.28 -10.32
N LYS A 204 32.35 -44.09 -9.27
CA LYS A 204 33.20 -45.24 -8.92
C LYS A 204 33.25 -46.33 -10.01
N ALA A 205 32.35 -46.24 -10.98
CA ALA A 205 32.30 -47.07 -12.17
C ALA A 205 32.18 -46.19 -13.42
N LYS A 206 33.13 -46.33 -14.35
CA LYS A 206 33.04 -45.67 -15.66
C LYS A 206 31.83 -46.21 -16.40
N ILE A 207 30.88 -45.35 -16.77
CA ILE A 207 29.75 -45.78 -17.63
C ILE A 207 30.18 -45.84 -19.10
N THR A 208 31.16 -45.05 -19.52
CA THR A 208 31.70 -44.97 -20.89
C THR A 208 33.19 -45.32 -20.92
N ALA A 209 33.76 -45.46 -22.12
CA ALA A 209 35.22 -45.43 -22.30
C ALA A 209 35.79 -44.03 -21.98
N ASP A 210 37.11 -43.91 -21.84
CA ASP A 210 37.80 -42.64 -21.57
C ASP A 210 37.64 -41.60 -22.70
N THR A 211 37.24 -42.05 -23.88
CA THR A 211 36.87 -41.21 -25.02
C THR A 211 35.45 -40.63 -24.91
N GLY A 212 34.68 -40.99 -23.88
CA GLY A 212 33.26 -40.69 -23.75
C GLY A 212 32.36 -41.57 -24.62
N ALA A 213 32.93 -42.47 -25.43
CA ALA A 213 32.17 -43.42 -26.25
C ALA A 213 31.57 -44.55 -25.39
N ALA A 214 30.46 -45.12 -25.84
CA ALA A 214 29.95 -46.36 -25.26
C ALA A 214 31.02 -47.47 -25.35
N LYS A 215 31.07 -48.33 -24.34
CA LYS A 215 31.99 -49.47 -24.27
C LYS A 215 31.70 -50.44 -25.41
N ALA A 216 32.74 -51.11 -25.88
CA ALA A 216 32.57 -52.25 -26.78
C ALA A 216 31.87 -53.40 -26.04
N PRO A 217 30.90 -54.07 -26.66
CA PRO A 217 30.22 -55.19 -26.02
C PRO A 217 31.17 -56.38 -25.87
N PRO A 218 31.12 -57.11 -24.75
CA PRO A 218 31.83 -58.38 -24.63
C PRO A 218 31.24 -59.41 -25.60
N ASP A 219 32.02 -60.42 -25.99
CA ASP A 219 31.52 -61.52 -26.84
C ASP A 219 30.71 -62.50 -25.98
N VAL A 220 29.40 -62.28 -25.94
CA VAL A 220 28.42 -63.02 -25.12
C VAL A 220 27.25 -63.50 -25.98
N THR A 221 26.53 -64.51 -25.49
CA THR A 221 25.31 -65.04 -26.16
C THR A 221 24.01 -64.57 -25.51
N THR A 222 24.10 -63.97 -24.33
CA THR A 222 22.99 -63.32 -23.64
C THR A 222 23.41 -61.96 -23.08
N LEU A 223 22.51 -60.98 -23.11
CA LEU A 223 22.66 -59.70 -22.44
C LEU A 223 22.77 -59.87 -20.93
N ALA A 224 22.23 -60.94 -20.36
CA ALA A 224 22.25 -61.20 -18.93
C ALA A 224 23.67 -61.48 -18.41
N GLU A 225 24.58 -61.97 -19.26
CA GLU A 225 26.00 -62.15 -18.95
C GLU A 225 26.75 -60.82 -18.79
N ILE A 226 26.23 -59.74 -19.38
CA ILE A 226 26.81 -58.40 -19.26
C ILE A 226 26.36 -57.79 -17.93
N ILE A 227 27.07 -58.14 -16.86
CA ILE A 227 26.78 -57.64 -15.50
C ILE A 227 27.59 -56.39 -15.12
N GLU A 228 28.58 -56.03 -15.93
CA GLU A 228 29.41 -54.85 -15.69
C GLU A 228 28.56 -53.57 -15.79
N GLN A 229 28.72 -52.67 -14.81
CA GLN A 229 28.11 -51.34 -14.88
C GLN A 229 28.67 -50.56 -16.06
N GLY A 230 27.80 -50.08 -16.94
CA GLY A 230 28.25 -49.38 -18.13
C GLY A 230 27.19 -49.19 -19.20
N SER A 231 27.54 -48.37 -20.18
CA SER A 231 26.83 -48.14 -21.42
C SER A 231 27.58 -48.83 -22.55
N PHE A 232 26.98 -49.83 -23.17
CA PHE A 232 27.53 -50.61 -24.27
C PHE A 232 26.78 -50.31 -25.56
N TYR A 233 27.50 -50.21 -26.67
CA TYR A 233 26.88 -50.09 -27.99
C TYR A 233 26.77 -51.47 -28.63
N MET A 234 25.55 -52.01 -28.69
CA MET A 234 25.25 -53.29 -29.31
C MET A 234 24.99 -53.08 -30.80
N ASN A 235 26.00 -53.31 -31.64
CA ASN A 235 25.83 -53.25 -33.10
C ASN A 235 25.01 -54.44 -33.63
N SER A 236 24.52 -54.35 -34.86
CA SER A 236 23.67 -55.40 -35.47
C SER A 236 24.30 -56.80 -35.45
N THR A 237 25.62 -56.91 -35.63
CA THR A 237 26.35 -58.18 -35.59
C THR A 237 26.35 -58.80 -34.18
N ALA A 238 26.59 -57.98 -33.14
CA ALA A 238 26.52 -58.42 -31.75
C ALA A 238 25.08 -58.84 -31.39
N VAL A 239 24.08 -58.05 -31.81
CA VAL A 239 22.67 -58.34 -31.55
C VAL A 239 22.22 -59.67 -32.17
N ALA A 240 22.71 -60.00 -33.36
CA ALA A 240 22.34 -61.25 -34.05
C ALA A 240 22.74 -62.52 -33.30
N LYS A 241 23.71 -62.45 -32.38
CA LYS A 241 24.14 -63.58 -31.54
C LYS A 241 23.35 -63.70 -30.23
N LEU A 242 22.62 -62.66 -29.84
CA LEU A 242 21.94 -62.58 -28.55
C LEU A 242 20.62 -63.35 -28.59
N THR A 243 20.43 -64.24 -27.63
CA THR A 243 19.20 -65.06 -27.51
C THR A 243 18.12 -64.42 -26.64
N ASP A 244 18.47 -63.39 -25.87
CA ASP A 244 17.62 -62.76 -24.86
C ASP A 244 17.44 -61.24 -25.09
N ALA A 245 17.67 -60.75 -26.30
CA ALA A 245 17.37 -59.36 -26.66
C ALA A 245 15.84 -59.11 -26.58
N PRO A 246 15.39 -57.94 -26.10
CA PRO A 246 13.96 -57.62 -25.97
C PRO A 246 13.23 -57.62 -27.31
N VAL A 247 13.95 -57.30 -28.39
CA VAL A 247 13.43 -57.36 -29.76
C VAL A 247 14.44 -58.12 -30.62
N VAL A 248 14.04 -59.31 -31.07
CA VAL A 248 14.88 -60.21 -31.88
C VAL A 248 15.00 -59.66 -33.30
N GLY A 249 16.23 -59.63 -33.83
CA GLY A 249 16.50 -59.28 -35.24
C GLY A 249 16.41 -57.79 -35.60
N THR A 250 16.18 -56.90 -34.63
CA THR A 250 16.17 -55.45 -34.88
C THR A 250 17.54 -54.80 -34.68
N GLY A 251 17.73 -53.63 -35.31
CA GLY A 251 18.99 -52.91 -35.42
C GLY A 251 19.70 -52.57 -34.11
N ALA A 252 20.86 -51.92 -34.24
CA ALA A 252 21.74 -51.59 -33.13
C ALA A 252 21.02 -50.84 -32.00
N PHE A 253 21.40 -51.12 -30.76
CA PHE A 253 20.84 -50.47 -29.57
C PHE A 253 21.94 -50.17 -28.54
N ARG A 254 21.62 -49.31 -27.58
CA ARG A 254 22.49 -49.07 -26.41
C ARG A 254 21.99 -49.91 -25.23
N LEU A 255 22.89 -50.69 -24.64
CA LEU A 255 22.64 -51.38 -23.38
C LEU A 255 23.22 -50.55 -22.24
N GLU A 256 22.42 -50.23 -21.23
CA GLU A 256 22.87 -49.53 -20.03
C GLU A 256 22.60 -50.38 -18.80
N ASN A 257 23.66 -50.67 -18.04
CA ASN A 257 23.59 -51.46 -16.83
C ASN A 257 23.82 -50.56 -15.62
N TYR A 258 22.84 -50.51 -14.72
CA TYR A 258 22.90 -49.78 -13.47
C TYR A 258 22.93 -50.76 -12.30
N LYS A 259 23.84 -50.54 -11.35
CA LYS A 259 23.84 -51.31 -10.10
C LYS A 259 22.76 -50.77 -9.17
N LEU A 260 21.96 -51.65 -8.58
CA LEU A 260 20.99 -51.25 -7.57
C LEU A 260 21.70 -50.80 -6.28
N VAL A 261 21.06 -49.89 -5.54
CA VAL A 261 21.60 -49.31 -4.28
C VAL A 261 21.92 -50.39 -3.25
N THR A 262 21.13 -51.47 -3.24
CA THR A 262 21.27 -52.60 -2.33
C THR A 262 21.29 -53.91 -3.10
N GLY A 263 22.22 -54.81 -2.76
CA GLY A 263 22.35 -56.13 -3.38
C GLY A 263 23.35 -56.22 -4.52
N THR A 264 23.34 -57.36 -5.22
CA THR A 264 24.24 -57.68 -6.35
C THR A 264 23.54 -57.61 -7.71
N ALA A 265 22.22 -57.42 -7.72
CA ALA A 265 21.45 -57.33 -8.96
C ALA A 265 21.68 -56.00 -9.69
N ILE A 266 21.53 -56.04 -11.00
CA ILE A 266 21.61 -54.88 -11.88
C ILE A 266 20.28 -54.63 -12.58
N GLU A 267 20.01 -53.38 -12.91
CA GLU A 267 18.95 -52.97 -13.81
C GLU A 267 19.55 -52.76 -15.20
N GLN A 268 19.05 -53.49 -16.18
CA GLN A 268 19.49 -53.39 -17.57
C GLN A 268 18.47 -52.63 -18.38
N HIS A 269 18.92 -51.67 -19.18
CA HIS A 269 18.09 -50.94 -20.13
C HIS A 269 18.60 -51.18 -21.54
N ALA A 270 17.70 -51.57 -22.44
CA ALA A 270 17.96 -51.64 -23.87
C ALA A 270 17.23 -50.48 -24.55
N ARG A 271 17.99 -49.56 -25.15
CA ARG A 271 17.44 -48.37 -25.81
C ARG A 271 17.70 -48.45 -27.31
N TYR A 272 16.63 -48.63 -28.07
CA TYR A 272 16.62 -48.59 -29.52
C TYR A 272 16.42 -47.15 -29.96
N PHE A 273 17.24 -46.71 -30.90
CA PHE A 273 17.20 -45.35 -31.41
C PHE A 273 17.20 -45.35 -32.93
N SER A 274 16.29 -44.58 -33.50
CA SER A 274 16.17 -44.28 -34.92
C SER A 274 16.01 -42.76 -35.08
N PRO A 275 16.88 -42.10 -35.86
CA PRO A 275 16.76 -40.67 -36.10
C PRO A 275 15.59 -40.33 -37.04
N SER A 276 15.07 -41.31 -37.79
CA SER A 276 14.06 -41.09 -38.82
C SER A 276 12.71 -41.75 -38.52
N ASN A 277 12.63 -42.67 -37.56
CA ASN A 277 11.39 -43.36 -37.21
C ASN A 277 11.17 -43.35 -35.69
N ALA A 278 10.38 -42.39 -35.21
CA ALA A 278 10.05 -42.28 -33.79
C ALA A 278 9.35 -43.53 -33.23
N ALA A 279 8.60 -44.28 -34.05
CA ALA A 279 7.95 -45.52 -33.60
C ALA A 279 8.96 -46.67 -33.40
N ALA A 280 10.16 -46.58 -33.98
CA ALA A 280 11.26 -47.51 -33.74
C ALA A 280 12.08 -47.15 -32.48
N ASN A 281 11.84 -45.98 -31.87
CA ASN A 281 12.45 -45.62 -30.58
C ASN A 281 11.71 -46.35 -29.47
N ARG A 282 12.34 -47.41 -28.96
CA ARG A 282 11.78 -48.27 -27.92
C ARG A 282 12.77 -48.37 -26.78
N HIS A 283 12.28 -48.35 -25.56
CA HIS A 283 13.10 -48.46 -24.36
C HIS A 283 12.56 -49.61 -23.52
N PHE A 284 13.41 -50.59 -23.28
CA PHE A 284 13.09 -51.72 -22.43
C PHE A 284 13.96 -51.72 -21.20
N PHE A 285 13.46 -52.28 -20.12
CA PHE A 285 14.22 -52.55 -18.92
C PHE A 285 13.91 -53.94 -18.36
N ARG A 286 14.86 -54.47 -17.59
CA ARG A 286 14.71 -55.70 -16.80
C ARG A 286 15.69 -55.70 -15.64
N TYR A 287 15.49 -56.60 -14.68
CA TYR A 287 16.43 -56.85 -13.60
C TYR A 287 17.20 -58.14 -13.85
N VAL A 288 18.51 -58.12 -13.59
CA VAL A 288 19.38 -59.30 -13.67
C VAL A 288 20.03 -59.52 -12.30
N GLY A 289 19.60 -60.60 -11.63
CA GLY A 289 20.18 -61.10 -10.39
C GLY A 289 20.72 -62.52 -10.60
N ALA A 290 20.30 -63.49 -9.79
CA ALA A 290 20.61 -64.91 -10.05
C ALA A 290 19.99 -65.43 -11.36
N THR A 291 18.84 -64.85 -11.75
CA THR A 291 18.16 -65.07 -13.03
C THR A 291 17.71 -63.73 -13.60
N ALA A 292 17.68 -63.59 -14.93
CA ALA A 292 17.15 -62.41 -15.59
C ALA A 292 15.62 -62.41 -15.59
N SER A 293 15.01 -61.28 -15.23
CA SER A 293 13.57 -61.08 -15.40
C SER A 293 13.20 -60.92 -16.89
N PRO A 294 11.93 -61.13 -17.27
CA PRO A 294 11.45 -60.74 -18.59
C PRO A 294 11.68 -59.24 -18.83
N TRP A 295 11.83 -58.86 -20.10
CA TRP A 295 11.88 -57.48 -20.52
C TRP A 295 10.52 -56.81 -20.36
N ARG A 296 10.54 -55.55 -19.90
CA ARG A 296 9.38 -54.67 -19.82
C ARG A 296 9.66 -53.44 -20.66
N GLU A 297 8.69 -53.02 -21.46
CA GLU A 297 8.80 -51.81 -22.28
C GLU A 297 8.35 -50.58 -21.47
N TYR A 298 9.10 -49.49 -21.55
CA TYR A 298 8.66 -48.17 -21.11
C TYR A 298 7.58 -47.64 -22.07
N GLU A 299 6.66 -46.85 -21.53
CA GLU A 299 5.65 -46.16 -22.34
C GLU A 299 6.33 -45.36 -23.48
N ASN A 300 5.89 -45.59 -24.72
CA ASN A 300 6.39 -44.87 -25.87
C ASN A 300 5.49 -43.65 -26.17
N THR A 301 5.95 -42.79 -27.09
CA THR A 301 5.23 -41.56 -27.47
C THR A 301 3.82 -41.84 -27.99
N VAL A 302 3.65 -42.94 -28.73
CA VAL A 302 2.36 -43.33 -29.32
C VAL A 302 1.36 -43.75 -28.24
N GLY A 303 1.80 -44.54 -27.26
CA GLY A 303 0.97 -44.95 -26.12
C GLY A 303 0.59 -43.78 -25.22
N SER A 304 1.52 -42.84 -25.02
CA SER A 304 1.25 -41.60 -24.27
C SER A 304 0.19 -40.72 -24.95
N GLN A 305 0.24 -40.58 -26.29
CA GLN A 305 -0.76 -39.83 -27.04
C GLN A 305 -2.15 -40.47 -26.93
N ALA A 306 -2.26 -41.80 -27.06
CA ALA A 306 -3.54 -42.49 -26.95
C ALA A 306 -4.21 -42.27 -25.57
N LYS A 307 -3.43 -42.23 -24.48
CA LYS A 307 -3.94 -41.92 -23.13
C LYS A 307 -4.40 -40.46 -23.01
N ALA A 308 -3.67 -39.52 -23.62
CA ALA A 308 -4.06 -38.11 -23.64
C ALA A 308 -5.38 -37.90 -24.40
N ASP A 309 -5.54 -38.54 -25.55
CA ASP A 309 -6.76 -38.47 -26.36
C ASP A 309 -7.97 -39.02 -25.59
N ALA A 310 -7.79 -40.13 -24.87
CA ALA A 310 -8.83 -40.71 -24.02
C ALA A 310 -9.24 -39.77 -22.87
N ALA A 311 -8.27 -39.11 -22.24
CA ALA A 311 -8.54 -38.12 -21.18
C ALA A 311 -9.30 -36.90 -21.71
N GLN A 312 -8.95 -36.41 -22.91
CA GLN A 312 -9.67 -35.31 -23.57
C GLN A 312 -11.13 -35.66 -23.84
N ALA A 313 -11.39 -36.86 -24.39
CA ALA A 313 -12.76 -37.32 -24.65
C ALA A 313 -13.61 -37.41 -23.36
N ALA A 314 -13.01 -37.88 -22.27
CA ALA A 314 -13.67 -37.94 -20.97
C ALA A 314 -14.02 -36.53 -20.43
N ALA A 315 -13.11 -35.56 -20.56
CA ALA A 315 -13.32 -34.18 -20.10
C ALA A 315 -14.45 -33.47 -20.87
N ILE A 316 -14.54 -33.68 -22.19
CA ILE A 316 -15.62 -33.14 -23.03
C ILE A 316 -16.98 -33.66 -22.56
N THR A 317 -17.07 -34.95 -22.22
CA THR A 317 -18.33 -35.58 -21.77
C THR A 317 -18.83 -34.98 -20.46
N TYR A 318 -17.92 -34.72 -19.51
CA TYR A 318 -18.25 -34.14 -18.22
C TYR A 318 -18.81 -32.71 -18.33
N THR A 319 -18.16 -31.85 -19.13
CA THR A 319 -18.55 -30.44 -19.26
C THR A 319 -19.90 -30.25 -19.96
N GLY A 320 -20.21 -31.07 -20.97
CA GLY A 320 -21.51 -31.04 -21.65
C GLY A 320 -22.70 -31.35 -20.72
N THR A 321 -22.48 -32.19 -19.70
CA THR A 321 -23.51 -32.54 -18.72
C THR A 321 -23.81 -31.38 -17.76
N ALA A 322 -22.79 -30.63 -17.34
CA ALA A 322 -22.95 -29.49 -16.43
C ALA A 322 -23.64 -28.28 -17.10
N LEU A 323 -23.40 -28.04 -18.39
CA LEU A 323 -24.04 -26.95 -19.14
C LEU A 323 -25.55 -27.17 -19.37
N ASN A 324 -26.00 -28.43 -19.50
CA ASN A 324 -27.42 -28.76 -19.69
C ASN A 324 -28.31 -28.44 -18.47
N ALA A 325 -27.73 -28.11 -17.31
CA ALA A 325 -28.48 -27.66 -16.14
C ALA A 325 -28.99 -26.21 -16.25
N PHE A 326 -28.44 -25.40 -17.17
CA PHE A 326 -28.82 -24.01 -17.41
C PHE A 326 -29.56 -23.83 -18.74
N ALA A 327 -30.61 -24.63 -18.96
CA ALA A 327 -31.36 -24.59 -20.22
C ALA A 327 -31.82 -23.15 -20.59
N PRO A 328 -31.73 -22.77 -21.87
CA PRO A 328 -32.13 -21.45 -22.33
C PRO A 328 -33.64 -21.23 -22.11
N TYR A 329 -34.02 -19.99 -21.82
CA TYR A 329 -35.43 -19.62 -21.63
C TYR A 329 -36.24 -19.88 -22.91
N VAL A 330 -37.31 -20.66 -22.80
CA VAL A 330 -38.26 -20.91 -23.88
C VAL A 330 -39.56 -20.16 -23.62
N GLN A 331 -39.92 -19.25 -24.53
CA GLN A 331 -41.14 -18.44 -24.42
C GLN A 331 -42.35 -19.19 -24.97
N LEU A 332 -43.39 -19.31 -24.16
CA LEU A 332 -44.69 -19.90 -24.53
C LEU A 332 -45.71 -18.83 -24.93
N PHE A 333 -45.67 -17.66 -24.29
CA PHE A 333 -46.59 -16.56 -24.55
C PHE A 333 -45.90 -15.20 -24.38
N LYS A 334 -46.31 -14.21 -25.18
CA LYS A 334 -45.98 -12.80 -25.01
C LYS A 334 -47.16 -11.95 -25.49
N GLY A 335 -47.69 -11.05 -24.65
CA GLY A 335 -48.86 -10.25 -24.99
C GLY A 335 -49.50 -9.53 -23.81
N ALA A 336 -50.80 -9.31 -23.85
CA ALA A 336 -51.60 -8.85 -22.72
C ALA A 336 -52.85 -9.72 -22.64
N ALA A 337 -52.96 -10.58 -21.63
CA ALA A 337 -54.15 -11.42 -21.45
C ALA A 337 -54.50 -11.54 -19.97
N TYR A 338 -55.79 -11.66 -19.66
CA TYR A 338 -56.20 -12.00 -18.30
C TYR A 338 -55.77 -13.41 -17.90
N PHE A 339 -55.53 -14.28 -18.89
CA PHE A 339 -55.19 -15.70 -18.74
C PHE A 339 -56.33 -16.48 -18.12
N LEU A 340 -57.39 -16.65 -18.91
CA LEU A 340 -58.62 -17.34 -18.57
C LEU A 340 -58.41 -18.87 -18.59
N ASP A 341 -59.40 -19.62 -18.14
CA ASP A 341 -59.41 -21.10 -18.19
C ASP A 341 -59.30 -21.68 -19.61
N THR A 342 -59.69 -20.92 -20.63
CA THR A 342 -59.50 -21.25 -22.05
C THR A 342 -58.05 -21.09 -22.53
N ASN A 343 -57.19 -20.40 -21.77
CA ASN A 343 -55.79 -20.22 -22.11
C ASN A 343 -54.95 -21.34 -21.50
N THR A 344 -54.46 -22.26 -22.35
CA THR A 344 -53.57 -23.36 -21.96
C THR A 344 -52.34 -23.39 -22.88
N TYR A 345 -51.16 -23.57 -22.28
CA TYR A 345 -49.91 -23.82 -23.01
C TYR A 345 -49.29 -25.12 -22.55
N THR A 346 -48.73 -25.88 -23.49
CA THR A 346 -48.07 -27.17 -23.25
C THR A 346 -46.60 -27.12 -23.64
N PHE A 347 -45.77 -27.91 -22.98
CA PHE A 347 -44.32 -28.01 -23.24
C PHE A 347 -43.80 -29.42 -22.87
N PRO A 348 -42.67 -29.86 -23.44
CA PRO A 348 -42.10 -31.17 -23.12
C PRO A 348 -41.65 -31.24 -21.65
N SER A 349 -42.03 -32.30 -20.94
CA SER A 349 -41.79 -32.43 -19.50
C SER A 349 -40.30 -32.44 -19.12
N GLU A 350 -39.48 -32.97 -20.01
CA GLU A 350 -38.03 -33.05 -19.92
C GLU A 350 -37.34 -31.72 -20.20
N ALA A 351 -38.02 -30.77 -20.84
CA ALA A 351 -37.48 -29.46 -21.17
C ALA A 351 -37.64 -28.44 -20.03
N LEU A 352 -38.55 -28.68 -19.08
CA LEU A 352 -38.70 -27.87 -17.86
C LEU A 352 -37.62 -28.27 -16.84
N LYS A 353 -36.42 -27.68 -16.87
CA LYS A 353 -35.34 -28.03 -15.94
C LYS A 353 -35.45 -27.34 -14.58
N ILE A 354 -35.93 -26.09 -14.57
CA ILE A 354 -35.94 -25.20 -13.41
C ILE A 354 -37.37 -24.86 -12.99
N GLY A 355 -38.22 -24.43 -13.93
CA GLY A 355 -39.58 -23.99 -13.60
C GLY A 355 -40.19 -23.01 -14.60
N LEU A 356 -41.40 -22.55 -14.29
CA LEU A 356 -42.15 -21.58 -15.09
C LEU A 356 -41.91 -20.15 -14.61
N TYR A 357 -41.71 -19.24 -15.56
CA TYR A 357 -41.64 -17.81 -15.34
C TYR A 357 -42.82 -17.13 -16.00
N ILE A 358 -43.57 -16.37 -15.22
CA ILE A 358 -44.78 -15.68 -15.64
C ILE A 358 -44.61 -14.21 -15.27
N ASP A 359 -44.53 -13.33 -16.27
CA ASP A 359 -44.50 -11.89 -16.03
C ASP A 359 -45.91 -11.34 -16.11
N VAL A 360 -46.25 -10.46 -15.18
CA VAL A 360 -47.53 -9.77 -15.10
C VAL A 360 -47.34 -8.26 -15.03
N SER A 361 -48.35 -7.50 -15.45
CA SER A 361 -48.40 -6.05 -15.25
C SER A 361 -49.81 -5.57 -14.97
N ARG A 362 -49.94 -4.30 -14.57
CA ARG A 362 -51.24 -3.64 -14.38
C ARG A 362 -52.04 -3.59 -15.68
N TYR A 363 -53.36 -3.63 -15.54
CA TYR A 363 -54.30 -3.59 -16.65
C TYR A 363 -55.52 -2.75 -16.26
N THR A 364 -56.00 -1.90 -17.15
CA THR A 364 -57.26 -1.18 -16.98
C THR A 364 -58.32 -1.80 -17.90
N PRO A 365 -59.38 -2.42 -17.35
CA PRO A 365 -60.49 -2.96 -18.15
C PRO A 365 -61.01 -1.95 -19.17
N GLY A 366 -61.10 -2.35 -20.44
CA GLY A 366 -61.52 -1.47 -21.55
C GLY A 366 -60.42 -0.61 -22.17
N THR A 367 -59.31 -0.36 -21.47
CA THR A 367 -58.19 0.47 -21.97
C THR A 367 -56.99 -0.36 -22.42
N GLY A 368 -56.62 -1.41 -21.67
CA GLY A 368 -55.49 -2.27 -22.01
C GLY A 368 -54.46 -2.44 -20.90
N ALA A 369 -53.33 -3.06 -21.25
CA ALA A 369 -52.19 -3.23 -20.35
C ALA A 369 -51.48 -1.89 -20.14
N LEU A 370 -51.03 -1.65 -18.90
CA LEU A 370 -50.27 -0.48 -18.53
C LEU A 370 -48.78 -0.84 -18.45
N ASP A 371 -47.92 0.12 -18.78
CA ASP A 371 -46.46 -0.02 -18.75
C ASP A 371 -45.87 0.28 -17.36
N TYR A 372 -46.59 -0.07 -16.30
CA TYR A 372 -46.11 -0.01 -14.92
C TYR A 372 -46.70 -1.13 -14.06
N GLY A 373 -46.12 -1.33 -12.87
CA GLY A 373 -46.53 -2.37 -11.93
C GLY A 373 -46.21 -3.77 -12.45
N PHE A 374 -44.98 -4.01 -12.90
CA PHE A 374 -44.53 -5.33 -13.35
C PHE A 374 -44.14 -6.23 -12.18
N ARG A 375 -44.42 -7.54 -12.30
CA ARG A 375 -43.96 -8.58 -11.36
C ARG A 375 -43.65 -9.85 -12.14
N THR A 376 -42.58 -10.54 -11.76
CA THR A 376 -42.30 -11.91 -12.21
C THR A 376 -42.72 -12.88 -11.14
N ILE A 377 -43.51 -13.87 -11.55
CA ILE A 377 -43.92 -15.02 -10.74
C ILE A 377 -43.09 -16.20 -11.24
N PHE A 378 -42.39 -16.85 -10.31
CA PHE A 378 -41.64 -18.07 -10.60
C PHE A 378 -42.31 -19.24 -9.88
N ILE A 379 -42.67 -20.27 -10.66
CA ILE A 379 -43.23 -21.52 -10.13
C ILE A 379 -42.17 -22.62 -10.34
N PRO A 380 -41.52 -23.10 -9.28
CA PRO A 380 -40.49 -24.13 -9.38
C PRO A 380 -41.03 -25.43 -10.00
N ARG A 381 -40.16 -26.16 -10.70
CA ARG A 381 -40.51 -27.48 -11.26
C ARG A 381 -41.03 -28.42 -10.17
N GLU A 382 -40.42 -28.42 -8.99
CA GLU A 382 -40.78 -29.28 -7.86
C GLU A 382 -42.22 -29.01 -7.43
N THR A 383 -42.59 -27.73 -7.34
CA THR A 383 -43.96 -27.30 -7.04
C THR A 383 -44.95 -27.75 -8.10
N LEU A 384 -44.57 -27.68 -9.39
CA LEU A 384 -45.41 -28.15 -10.51
C LEU A 384 -45.60 -29.66 -10.53
N VAL A 385 -44.63 -30.43 -10.01
CA VAL A 385 -44.72 -31.88 -9.87
C VAL A 385 -45.57 -32.25 -8.65
N GLU A 386 -45.28 -31.67 -7.48
CA GLU A 386 -45.95 -31.99 -6.22
C GLU A 386 -47.42 -31.54 -6.19
N ASN A 387 -47.69 -30.36 -6.77
CA ASN A 387 -49.03 -29.77 -6.84
C ASN A 387 -49.62 -29.78 -8.25
N SER A 388 -49.22 -30.79 -9.04
CA SER A 388 -49.68 -30.96 -10.43
C SER A 388 -51.19 -30.82 -10.57
N GLY A 389 -51.61 -29.85 -11.40
CA GLY A 389 -53.02 -29.59 -11.73
C GLY A 389 -53.83 -28.92 -10.61
N LYS A 390 -53.23 -28.60 -9.46
CA LYS A 390 -53.89 -27.85 -8.39
C LYS A 390 -53.81 -26.33 -8.66
N ALA A 391 -54.70 -25.58 -8.03
CA ALA A 391 -54.73 -24.13 -8.16
C ALA A 391 -53.57 -23.49 -7.39
N ILE A 392 -52.77 -22.66 -8.08
CA ILE A 392 -51.69 -21.84 -7.52
C ILE A 392 -52.19 -20.40 -7.49
N TRP A 393 -52.26 -19.82 -6.30
CA TRP A 393 -52.82 -18.48 -6.08
C TRP A 393 -51.70 -17.48 -5.82
N GLU A 394 -51.64 -16.45 -6.65
CA GLU A 394 -50.64 -15.39 -6.56
C GLU A 394 -51.31 -14.04 -6.32
N SER A 395 -51.06 -13.44 -5.16
CA SER A 395 -51.59 -12.12 -4.82
C SER A 395 -50.91 -11.02 -5.65
N MET A 396 -51.69 -10.04 -6.08
CA MET A 396 -51.22 -8.89 -6.84
C MET A 396 -51.02 -7.69 -5.92
N VAL A 397 -49.85 -7.04 -6.01
CA VAL A 397 -49.45 -5.98 -5.06
C VAL A 397 -50.22 -4.67 -5.30
N GLY A 398 -50.78 -4.07 -4.24
CA GLY A 398 -51.33 -2.71 -4.28
C GLY A 398 -52.74 -2.58 -4.88
N THR A 399 -53.54 -3.64 -4.86
CA THR A 399 -54.98 -3.57 -5.21
C THR A 399 -55.76 -4.35 -4.16
N ASP A 400 -56.99 -3.93 -3.85
CA ASP A 400 -57.86 -4.51 -2.81
C ASP A 400 -58.18 -6.00 -3.08
N GLY A 401 -57.24 -6.90 -2.76
CA GLY A 401 -57.41 -8.36 -2.83
C GLY A 401 -57.28 -9.01 -4.22
N ALA A 402 -56.77 -8.32 -5.23
CA ALA A 402 -56.57 -8.90 -6.57
C ALA A 402 -55.55 -10.06 -6.55
N LYS A 403 -55.85 -11.14 -7.28
CA LYS A 403 -54.99 -12.32 -7.42
C LYS A 403 -55.00 -12.89 -8.84
N LYS A 404 -54.01 -13.71 -9.18
CA LYS A 404 -54.00 -14.56 -10.38
C LYS A 404 -53.94 -16.02 -9.97
N ILE A 405 -54.73 -16.83 -10.66
CA ILE A 405 -54.87 -18.26 -10.41
C ILE A 405 -54.33 -19.01 -11.63
N PHE A 406 -53.45 -19.96 -11.39
CA PHE A 406 -52.84 -20.81 -12.40
C PHE A 406 -53.03 -22.29 -12.04
N TYR A 407 -53.12 -23.15 -13.06
CA TYR A 407 -53.06 -24.61 -12.92
C TYR A 407 -51.85 -25.10 -13.71
N GLY A 408 -50.78 -25.41 -13.01
CA GLY A 408 -49.53 -25.88 -13.61
C GLY A 408 -49.34 -27.39 -13.43
N THR A 409 -48.71 -28.02 -14.42
CA THR A 409 -48.16 -29.38 -14.34
C THR A 409 -46.72 -29.35 -14.85
N SER A 410 -46.01 -30.48 -14.78
CA SER A 410 -44.67 -30.61 -15.39
C SER A 410 -44.64 -30.44 -16.92
N ALA A 411 -45.80 -30.37 -17.59
CA ALA A 411 -45.91 -30.29 -19.05
C ALA A 411 -46.90 -29.24 -19.55
N SER A 412 -47.55 -28.47 -18.67
CA SER A 412 -48.55 -27.49 -19.07
C SER A 412 -48.81 -26.40 -18.04
N ILE A 413 -49.40 -25.30 -18.49
CA ILE A 413 -49.98 -24.27 -17.64
C ILE A 413 -51.32 -23.78 -18.22
N ARG A 414 -52.32 -23.65 -17.35
CA ARG A 414 -53.66 -23.14 -17.69
C ARG A 414 -54.08 -22.01 -16.75
N GLY A 415 -54.87 -21.05 -17.26
CA GLY A 415 -55.47 -19.98 -16.46
C GLY A 415 -56.74 -20.40 -15.71
N HIS A 416 -57.46 -19.41 -15.15
CA HIS A 416 -58.73 -19.59 -14.45
C HIS A 416 -59.74 -18.53 -14.90
N ALA A 417 -61.04 -18.86 -14.94
CA ALA A 417 -62.10 -17.96 -15.36
C ALA A 417 -62.11 -16.65 -14.54
N ASP A 418 -61.93 -16.73 -13.22
CA ASP A 418 -61.95 -15.56 -12.32
C ASP A 418 -60.82 -14.55 -12.57
N ASN A 419 -59.79 -14.90 -13.36
CA ASN A 419 -58.72 -13.97 -13.66
C ASN A 419 -59.21 -12.75 -14.47
N GLY A 420 -60.36 -12.86 -15.16
CA GLY A 420 -61.04 -11.78 -15.88
C GLY A 420 -62.11 -11.04 -15.08
N ALA A 421 -62.40 -11.45 -13.84
CA ALA A 421 -63.36 -10.80 -12.96
C ALA A 421 -62.69 -9.70 -12.11
N SER A 422 -63.46 -8.69 -11.68
CA SER A 422 -62.97 -7.70 -10.70
C SER A 422 -62.77 -8.37 -9.33
N PRO A 423 -61.68 -8.08 -8.58
CA PRO A 423 -60.61 -7.11 -8.89
C PRO A 423 -59.41 -7.70 -9.67
N ASN A 424 -59.43 -8.99 -10.01
CA ASN A 424 -58.32 -9.71 -10.67
C ASN A 424 -58.01 -9.21 -12.10
N ASN A 425 -59.00 -8.64 -12.77
CA ASN A 425 -58.86 -8.03 -14.10
C ASN A 425 -58.11 -6.68 -14.09
N GLY A 426 -57.70 -6.19 -12.92
CA GLY A 426 -56.74 -5.09 -12.79
C GLY A 426 -55.30 -5.45 -13.17
N TRP A 427 -55.06 -6.70 -13.55
CA TRP A 427 -53.76 -7.27 -13.91
C TRP A 427 -53.86 -8.17 -15.14
N CYS A 428 -52.78 -8.25 -15.92
CA CYS A 428 -52.67 -9.14 -17.07
C CYS A 428 -51.32 -9.85 -17.10
N ILE A 429 -51.28 -11.01 -17.75
CA ILE A 429 -50.05 -11.72 -18.08
C ILE A 429 -49.40 -11.05 -19.29
N ARG A 430 -48.10 -10.81 -19.18
CA ARG A 430 -47.25 -10.22 -20.21
C ARG A 430 -46.39 -11.24 -20.93
N ARG A 431 -45.91 -12.24 -20.20
CA ARG A 431 -45.06 -13.30 -20.74
C ARG A 431 -45.21 -14.58 -19.95
N ILE A 432 -45.13 -15.72 -20.62
CA ILE A 432 -44.99 -17.04 -19.99
C ILE A 432 -43.84 -17.76 -20.69
N GLY A 433 -43.00 -18.44 -19.93
CA GLY A 433 -42.01 -19.36 -20.49
C GLY A 433 -41.40 -20.24 -19.41
N TYR A 434 -40.53 -21.14 -19.82
CA TYR A 434 -39.86 -22.08 -18.91
C TYR A 434 -38.35 -22.09 -19.11
N ARG A 435 -37.66 -22.58 -18.10
CA ARG A 435 -36.28 -23.08 -18.18
C ARG A 435 -36.24 -24.48 -17.63
#